data_AF-A0A4Y9JIS3-F1
#
_entry.id   AF-A0A4Y9JIS3-F1
#
_cell.length_a   1.000
_cell.length_b   1.000
_cell.length_c   1.000
_cell.angle_alpha   90.00
_cell.angle_beta   90.00
_cell.angle_gamma   90.00
#
_symmetry.space_group_name_H-M   'P 1'
#
loop_
_entity.id
_entity.type
_entity.pdbx_description
1 polymer ?
#
loop_
_entity_poly.entity_id
_entity_poly.type
_entity_poly.pdbx_seq_one_letter_code
_entity_poly.pdbx_strand_id
1 'polypeptide(L)'
;MKKMFTYVSLVLATSVLAACGSGTKPSTDGESGGNGAVEIRVKDGMYVLPSDESPDNHYLALNIEIKNKGTKKLEISKTDITLYNSDDEKTESLNVYDSNDKFKTLSFESLSEGKITTGYVVFEVDSKEESYEMHYSPFAYDLEKKDTKDITIKIDPSKYPDEKEKVAELAKEYITSVFLNGEATGGTSNVSANSTKPEIISLGSSNEKDKENKKDKDISEEQSESGFALANDVEKERNEFTKTFIDKFGREFMNYQPSEAELRTFVEAYIKANAKRAKITYTVKEFFPDSAVIYIRPETIGLENVKTYDLVSKFAQDHANEYNNYSDALKAAEKYLLEQIPSQLDSTPLVTNDMSDRNGFRLKLTNKKGQWTVDTSDYEYDSISEAFRGGLY
;
A
#
# COMPACT_ATOMS: atom_id res chain seq x y z
N MET A 1 50.51 -39.16 17.52
CA MET A 1 49.34 -38.35 17.93
C MET A 1 49.87 -37.14 18.70
N LYS A 2 49.55 -35.87 18.47
CA LYS A 2 48.83 -35.12 17.42
C LYS A 2 49.60 -33.78 17.35
N LYS A 3 49.81 -33.28 16.14
CA LYS A 3 50.75 -32.20 15.80
C LYS A 3 50.13 -30.81 16.03
N MET A 4 50.96 -29.90 16.54
CA MET A 4 50.88 -28.45 16.31
C MET A 4 51.05 -28.16 14.82
N PHE A 5 50.34 -27.17 14.27
CA PHE A 5 50.90 -26.09 13.44
C PHE A 5 49.78 -25.21 12.85
N THR A 6 49.93 -23.92 13.11
CA THR A 6 49.32 -22.76 12.47
C THR A 6 49.31 -22.90 10.94
N TYR A 7 48.16 -22.66 10.30
CA TYR A 7 48.09 -22.48 8.86
C TYR A 7 47.60 -21.07 8.51
N VAL A 8 48.56 -20.30 8.02
CA VAL A 8 48.39 -19.23 7.04
C VAL A 8 47.79 -19.87 5.79
N SER A 9 46.64 -19.36 5.32
CA SER A 9 46.11 -19.70 4.00
C SER A 9 46.21 -18.48 3.10
N LEU A 10 47.18 -18.62 2.21
CA LEU A 10 47.61 -17.75 1.13
C LEU A 10 46.44 -17.46 0.16
N VAL A 11 46.16 -16.19 -0.10
CA VAL A 11 45.36 -15.76 -1.26
C VAL A 11 46.16 -16.08 -2.52
N LEU A 12 45.77 -17.12 -3.23
CA LEU A 12 46.26 -17.43 -4.57
C LEU A 12 45.40 -16.68 -5.58
N ALA A 13 45.82 -15.45 -5.91
CA ALA A 13 45.40 -14.77 -7.12
C ALA A 13 46.05 -15.51 -8.31
N THR A 14 45.35 -16.51 -8.85
CA THR A 14 45.75 -17.11 -10.13
C THR A 14 45.31 -16.17 -11.26
N SER A 15 46.22 -15.31 -11.67
CA SER A 15 46.19 -14.60 -12.94
C SER A 15 46.28 -15.61 -14.08
N VAL A 16 45.14 -15.99 -14.65
CA VAL A 16 45.12 -16.65 -15.97
C VAL A 16 45.18 -15.54 -17.02
N LEU A 17 46.40 -15.27 -17.49
CA LEU A 17 46.63 -14.67 -18.80
C LEU A 17 46.06 -15.61 -19.86
N ALA A 18 44.84 -15.34 -20.32
CA ALA A 18 44.32 -15.90 -21.55
C ALA A 18 44.59 -14.93 -22.69
N ALA A 19 45.37 -15.41 -23.66
CA ALA A 19 45.77 -14.75 -24.88
C ALA A 19 44.57 -14.40 -25.79
N CYS A 20 44.83 -13.49 -26.72
CA CYS A 20 43.94 -12.95 -27.75
C CYS A 20 42.96 -13.97 -28.36
N GLY A 21 41.68 -13.63 -28.39
CA GLY A 21 40.65 -14.33 -29.13
C GLY A 21 39.31 -13.61 -28.99
N SER A 22 38.79 -13.09 -30.09
CA SER A 22 37.45 -12.51 -30.24
C SER A 22 36.35 -13.40 -29.63
N GLY A 23 35.58 -12.84 -28.69
CA GLY A 23 34.41 -13.49 -28.11
C GLY A 23 34.06 -12.84 -26.77
N THR A 24 33.06 -11.97 -26.77
CA THR A 24 32.47 -11.41 -25.55
C THR A 24 32.01 -12.59 -24.68
N LYS A 25 32.70 -12.81 -23.56
CA LYS A 25 32.29 -13.79 -22.55
C LYS A 25 31.28 -13.14 -21.60
N PRO A 26 30.13 -13.78 -21.30
CA PRO A 26 29.19 -13.27 -20.32
C PRO A 26 29.84 -13.29 -18.93
N SER A 27 29.78 -12.16 -18.23
CA SER A 27 30.21 -11.99 -16.86
C SER A 27 29.28 -12.77 -15.92
N THR A 28 29.83 -13.75 -15.22
CA THR A 28 29.22 -14.45 -14.09
C THR A 28 29.46 -13.63 -12.82
N ASP A 29 28.49 -12.76 -12.48
CA ASP A 29 28.09 -12.28 -11.15
C ASP A 29 27.32 -10.95 -11.30
N GLY A 30 25.99 -11.04 -11.41
CA GLY A 30 25.05 -9.91 -11.44
C GLY A 30 24.87 -9.21 -12.80
N GLU A 31 23.62 -9.10 -13.24
CA GLU A 31 23.09 -8.53 -14.50
C GLU A 31 23.73 -7.18 -14.90
N SER A 32 24.92 -7.24 -15.49
CA SER A 32 25.72 -6.08 -15.87
C SER A 32 26.42 -6.33 -17.21
N GLY A 33 26.59 -5.26 -17.98
CA GLY A 33 27.19 -5.29 -19.30
C GLY A 33 27.90 -3.98 -19.61
N GLY A 34 28.81 -4.02 -20.58
CA GLY A 34 29.58 -2.84 -20.95
C GLY A 34 30.23 -2.97 -22.32
N ASN A 35 30.42 -1.82 -22.98
CA ASN A 35 31.02 -1.73 -24.31
C ASN A 35 32.29 -0.86 -24.33
N GLY A 36 32.84 -0.56 -23.15
CA GLY A 36 34.04 0.26 -22.95
C GLY A 36 33.76 1.76 -22.86
N ALA A 37 32.69 2.27 -23.49
CA ALA A 37 32.23 3.65 -23.36
C ALA A 37 31.14 3.80 -22.29
N VAL A 38 30.33 2.77 -22.10
CA VAL A 38 29.25 2.73 -21.11
C VAL A 38 29.33 1.41 -20.34
N GLU A 39 29.01 1.48 -19.05
CA GLU A 39 28.76 0.33 -18.17
C GLU A 39 27.33 0.44 -17.65
N ILE A 40 26.57 -0.65 -17.72
CA ILE A 40 25.18 -0.75 -17.28
C ILE A 40 25.03 -1.91 -16.32
N ARG A 41 24.21 -1.70 -15.29
CA ARG A 41 23.86 -2.71 -14.31
C ARG A 41 22.39 -2.61 -13.94
N VAL A 42 21.73 -3.76 -13.85
CA VAL A 42 20.43 -3.88 -13.18
C VAL A 42 20.71 -4.02 -11.68
N LYS A 43 20.30 -3.03 -10.88
CA LYS A 43 20.54 -3.03 -9.43
C LYS A 43 19.51 -3.87 -8.68
N ASP A 44 18.25 -3.67 -9.04
CA ASP A 44 17.08 -4.33 -8.50
C ASP A 44 15.92 -4.19 -9.50
N GLY A 45 14.78 -4.78 -9.15
CA GLY A 45 13.53 -4.62 -9.88
C GLY A 45 12.35 -5.11 -9.06
N MET A 46 11.14 -4.81 -9.52
CA MET A 46 9.90 -5.30 -8.92
C MET A 46 8.74 -5.18 -9.91
N TYR A 47 7.68 -5.93 -9.66
CA TYR A 47 6.42 -5.71 -10.34
C TYR A 47 5.71 -4.47 -9.77
N VAL A 48 5.22 -3.62 -10.68
CA VAL A 48 4.48 -2.39 -10.38
C VAL A 48 3.11 -2.43 -11.06
N LEU A 49 2.23 -1.52 -10.66
CA LEU A 49 0.98 -1.24 -11.38
C LEU A 49 0.87 0.27 -11.58
N PRO A 50 1.14 0.79 -12.78
CA PRO A 50 0.83 2.18 -13.13
C PRO A 50 -0.68 2.44 -13.14
N SER A 51 -1.11 3.67 -12.84
CA SER A 51 -2.53 4.00 -12.69
C SER A 51 -3.37 3.86 -13.96
N ASP A 52 -2.74 4.03 -15.11
CA ASP A 52 -3.39 4.11 -16.43
C ASP A 52 -3.34 2.78 -17.19
N GLU A 53 -2.79 1.76 -16.53
CA GLU A 53 -2.47 0.47 -17.12
C GLU A 53 -3.41 -0.64 -16.61
N SER A 54 -3.51 -1.74 -17.37
CA SER A 54 -4.43 -2.83 -17.05
C SER A 54 -3.95 -3.62 -15.84
N PRO A 55 -4.75 -3.81 -14.78
CA PRO A 55 -4.34 -4.58 -13.61
C PRO A 55 -4.16 -6.08 -13.90
N ASP A 56 -4.62 -6.57 -15.06
CA ASP A 56 -4.51 -7.95 -15.50
C ASP A 56 -3.16 -8.28 -16.16
N ASN A 57 -2.40 -7.25 -16.55
CA ASN A 57 -1.09 -7.41 -17.19
C ASN A 57 0.04 -7.33 -16.15
N HIS A 58 1.25 -7.66 -16.56
CA HIS A 58 2.42 -7.63 -15.69
C HIS A 58 3.39 -6.52 -16.09
N TYR A 59 3.71 -5.62 -15.16
CA TYR A 59 4.64 -4.52 -15.42
C TYR A 59 5.88 -4.66 -14.56
N LEU A 60 7.03 -4.87 -15.19
CA LEU A 60 8.31 -5.02 -14.54
C LEU A 60 9.06 -3.68 -14.55
N ALA A 61 9.28 -3.12 -13.37
CA ALA A 61 10.16 -1.97 -13.17
C ALA A 61 11.57 -2.45 -12.83
N LEU A 62 12.55 -2.09 -13.67
CA LEU A 62 13.97 -2.38 -13.46
C LEU A 62 14.70 -1.11 -13.05
N ASN A 63 15.44 -1.16 -11.94
CA ASN A 63 16.28 -0.07 -11.48
C ASN A 63 17.66 -0.16 -12.12
N ILE A 64 17.90 0.69 -13.12
CA ILE A 64 19.09 0.62 -13.95
C ILE A 64 20.11 1.66 -13.49
N GLU A 65 21.35 1.22 -13.30
CA GLU A 65 22.52 2.08 -13.10
C GLU A 65 23.31 2.18 -14.39
N ILE A 66 23.57 3.42 -14.83
CA ILE A 66 24.32 3.71 -16.05
C ILE A 66 25.53 4.56 -15.69
N LYS A 67 26.71 4.12 -16.11
CA LYS A 67 27.97 4.81 -15.88
C LYS A 67 28.62 5.19 -17.21
N ASN A 68 28.90 6.48 -17.37
CA ASN A 68 29.68 6.97 -18.49
C ASN A 68 31.19 6.70 -18.25
N LYS A 69 31.79 5.86 -19.08
CA LYS A 69 33.22 5.54 -19.09
C LYS A 69 34.00 6.25 -20.19
N GLY A 70 33.30 6.89 -21.13
CA GLY A 70 33.90 7.71 -22.18
C GLY A 70 34.28 9.10 -21.67
N THR A 71 34.99 9.85 -22.51
CA THR A 71 35.43 11.23 -22.21
C THR A 71 34.41 12.29 -22.63
N LYS A 72 33.47 11.93 -23.52
CA LYS A 72 32.37 12.80 -23.95
C LYS A 72 31.19 12.72 -22.98
N LYS A 73 30.31 13.73 -23.02
CA LYS A 73 28.99 13.65 -22.39
C LYS A 73 28.17 12.56 -23.08
N LEU A 74 27.49 11.76 -22.27
CA LEU A 74 26.57 10.72 -22.70
C LEU A 74 25.14 11.23 -22.45
N GLU A 75 24.35 11.42 -23.49
CA GLU A 75 22.93 11.64 -23.33
C GLU A 75 22.26 10.30 -23.05
N ILE A 76 21.34 10.29 -22.10
CA ILE A 76 20.66 9.08 -21.61
C ILE A 76 19.17 9.32 -21.67
N SER A 77 18.43 8.37 -22.21
CA SER A 77 16.99 8.31 -22.18
C SER A 77 16.53 6.89 -21.89
N LYS A 78 15.35 6.73 -21.27
CA LYS A 78 14.70 5.42 -21.16
C LYS A 78 14.44 4.77 -22.52
N THR A 79 14.28 5.56 -23.58
CA THR A 79 14.07 5.07 -24.95
C THR A 79 15.29 4.35 -25.53
N ASP A 80 16.46 4.56 -24.92
CA ASP A 80 17.70 3.87 -25.31
C ASP A 80 17.75 2.45 -24.73
N ILE A 81 16.77 2.09 -23.88
CA ILE A 81 16.65 0.79 -23.22
C ILE A 81 15.39 0.09 -23.74
N THR A 82 15.55 -1.11 -24.28
CA THR A 82 14.47 -1.91 -24.84
C THR A 82 14.54 -3.33 -24.32
N LEU A 83 13.41 -4.02 -24.26
CA LEU A 83 13.33 -5.41 -23.83
C LEU A 83 12.92 -6.28 -25.02
N TYR A 84 13.55 -7.45 -25.17
CA TYR A 84 13.20 -8.43 -26.18
C TYR A 84 12.77 -9.73 -25.51
N ASN A 85 11.65 -10.30 -25.96
CA ASN A 85 11.15 -11.57 -25.47
C ASN A 85 11.87 -12.75 -26.16
N SER A 86 11.46 -13.98 -25.85
CA SER A 86 12.13 -15.18 -26.39
C SER A 86 11.93 -15.40 -27.89
N ASP A 87 10.95 -14.71 -28.49
CA ASP A 87 10.65 -14.71 -29.92
C ASP A 87 11.33 -13.54 -30.68
N ASP A 88 12.26 -12.84 -30.02
CA ASP A 88 12.92 -11.62 -30.52
C ASP A 88 11.93 -10.45 -30.79
N GLU A 89 10.73 -10.49 -30.20
CA GLU A 89 9.78 -9.38 -30.28
C GLU A 89 10.18 -8.27 -29.30
N LYS A 90 10.07 -7.02 -29.76
CA LYS A 90 10.49 -5.84 -29.02
C LYS A 90 9.36 -5.30 -28.15
N THR A 91 9.64 -5.09 -26.87
CA THR A 91 8.82 -4.30 -25.93
C THR A 91 9.50 -2.96 -25.63
N GLU A 92 8.75 -1.88 -25.79
CA GLU A 92 9.22 -0.52 -25.47
C GLU A 92 8.94 -0.16 -24.01
N SER A 93 9.75 0.74 -23.46
CA SER A 93 9.55 1.24 -22.10
C SER A 93 8.30 2.12 -22.00
N LEU A 94 7.55 1.98 -20.91
CA LEU A 94 6.33 2.74 -20.67
C LEU A 94 6.56 4.18 -20.19
N ASN A 95 5.59 5.04 -20.47
CA ASN A 95 5.46 6.34 -19.81
C ASN A 95 4.63 6.16 -18.55
N VAL A 96 5.31 6.02 -17.42
CA VAL A 96 4.64 5.84 -16.13
C VAL A 96 4.39 7.20 -15.49
N TYR A 97 3.12 7.47 -15.23
CA TYR A 97 2.67 8.54 -14.36
C TYR A 97 2.43 7.96 -12.96
N ASP A 98 2.91 8.66 -11.93
CA ASP A 98 2.59 8.37 -10.53
C ASP A 98 1.72 9.50 -9.99
N SER A 99 0.53 9.14 -9.51
CA SER A 99 -0.41 10.11 -8.95
C SER A 99 0.13 10.89 -7.74
N ASN A 100 1.20 10.41 -7.11
CA ASN A 100 1.84 11.02 -5.95
C ASN A 100 3.20 11.67 -6.23
N ASP A 101 3.67 11.68 -7.51
CA ASP A 101 4.97 12.21 -7.94
C ASP A 101 6.20 11.65 -7.18
N LYS A 102 6.09 10.45 -6.59
CA LYS A 102 7.14 9.81 -5.80
C LYS A 102 7.99 8.84 -6.62
N PHE A 103 7.33 8.01 -7.42
CA PHE A 103 7.98 7.10 -8.35
C PHE A 103 8.47 7.85 -9.59
N LYS A 104 9.79 7.78 -9.83
CA LYS A 104 10.43 8.46 -10.96
C LYS A 104 11.07 7.45 -11.88
N THR A 105 10.67 7.51 -13.14
CA THR A 105 11.35 6.78 -14.22
C THR A 105 12.54 7.57 -14.74
N LEU A 106 13.47 6.86 -15.37
CA LEU A 106 14.64 7.46 -16.01
C LEU A 106 14.16 8.48 -17.06
N SER A 107 14.55 9.73 -16.85
CA SER A 107 14.27 10.84 -17.77
C SER A 107 15.44 11.11 -18.70
N PHE A 108 15.23 11.97 -19.69
CA PHE A 108 16.34 12.47 -20.51
C PHE A 108 17.34 13.26 -19.64
N GLU A 109 18.61 12.88 -19.66
CA GLU A 109 19.68 13.59 -18.95
C GLU A 109 21.05 13.46 -19.63
N SER A 110 21.97 14.37 -19.29
CA SER A 110 23.33 14.42 -19.84
C SER A 110 24.35 14.05 -18.76
N LEU A 111 25.04 12.92 -18.95
CA LEU A 111 25.97 12.34 -17.98
C LEU A 111 27.43 12.64 -18.38
N SER A 112 28.16 13.36 -17.53
CA SER A 112 29.58 13.68 -17.77
C SER A 112 30.50 12.47 -17.53
N GLU A 113 31.76 12.57 -18.00
CA GLU A 113 32.77 11.52 -17.84
C GLU A 113 32.86 11.00 -16.39
N GLY A 114 32.86 9.67 -16.25
CA GLY A 114 33.02 8.97 -14.98
C GLY A 114 31.81 9.04 -14.04
N LYS A 115 30.75 9.79 -14.40
CA LYS A 115 29.54 9.93 -13.59
C LYS A 115 28.59 8.74 -13.78
N ILE A 116 27.68 8.61 -12.83
CA ILE A 116 26.70 7.53 -12.70
C ILE A 116 25.33 8.17 -12.53
N THR A 117 24.32 7.62 -13.21
CA THR A 117 22.91 7.87 -12.90
C THR A 117 22.21 6.55 -12.56
N THR A 118 21.05 6.65 -11.92
CA THR A 118 20.22 5.51 -11.54
C THR A 118 18.76 5.89 -11.70
N GLY A 119 17.95 5.02 -12.30
CA GLY A 119 16.52 5.26 -12.46
C GLY A 119 15.75 4.02 -12.92
N TYR A 120 14.45 4.03 -12.67
CA TYR A 120 13.57 2.95 -13.09
C TYR A 120 13.21 3.05 -14.58
N VAL A 121 13.16 1.90 -15.24
CA VAL A 121 12.53 1.74 -16.55
C VAL A 121 11.48 0.64 -16.42
N VAL A 122 10.28 0.87 -16.96
CA VAL A 122 9.14 -0.03 -16.78
C VAL A 122 8.76 -0.64 -18.11
N PHE A 123 8.57 -1.95 -18.13
CA PHE A 123 8.16 -2.72 -19.30
C PHE A 123 6.92 -3.54 -18.97
N GLU A 124 6.01 -3.70 -19.92
CA GLU A 124 5.02 -4.76 -19.87
C GLU A 124 5.69 -6.09 -20.25
N VAL A 125 5.42 -7.15 -19.49
CA VAL A 125 5.94 -8.50 -19.76
C VAL A 125 4.79 -9.49 -19.84
N ASP A 126 4.89 -10.44 -20.76
CA ASP A 126 3.84 -11.44 -21.01
C ASP A 126 3.74 -12.46 -19.88
N SER A 127 4.89 -12.84 -19.30
CA SER A 127 4.98 -13.85 -18.26
C SER A 127 6.18 -13.63 -17.34
N LYS A 128 6.04 -14.07 -16.07
CA LYS A 128 7.16 -14.09 -15.12
C LYS A 128 8.18 -15.19 -15.41
N GLU A 129 7.77 -16.22 -16.16
CA GLU A 129 8.58 -17.40 -16.46
C GLU A 129 9.31 -17.29 -17.80
N GLU A 130 9.03 -16.25 -18.58
CA GLU A 130 9.70 -16.01 -19.86
C GLU A 130 11.05 -15.34 -19.66
N SER A 131 12.05 -15.73 -20.45
CA SER A 131 13.37 -15.09 -20.46
C SER A 131 13.34 -13.88 -21.39
N TYR A 132 13.89 -12.76 -20.91
CA TYR A 132 14.02 -11.55 -21.72
C TYR A 132 15.49 -11.15 -21.89
N GLU A 133 15.78 -10.39 -22.94
CA GLU A 133 17.05 -9.70 -23.13
C GLU A 133 16.84 -8.19 -23.13
N MET A 134 17.42 -7.49 -22.15
CA MET A 134 17.45 -6.03 -22.13
C MET A 134 18.61 -5.54 -22.97
N HIS A 135 18.32 -4.65 -23.90
CA HIS A 135 19.28 -4.00 -24.78
C HIS A 135 19.41 -2.54 -24.41
N TYR A 136 20.65 -2.05 -24.40
CA TYR A 136 20.95 -0.63 -24.36
C TYR A 136 21.75 -0.23 -25.60
N SER A 137 21.18 0.73 -26.33
CA SER A 137 21.74 1.27 -27.57
C SER A 137 22.00 2.77 -27.40
N PRO A 138 23.22 3.17 -27.03
CA PRO A 138 23.55 4.59 -26.87
C PRO A 138 23.47 5.32 -28.22
N PHE A 139 23.06 6.60 -28.17
CA PHE A 139 22.95 7.41 -29.37
C PHE A 139 24.29 7.49 -30.11
N ALA A 140 24.28 7.28 -31.43
CA ALA A 140 25.51 7.16 -32.23
C ALA A 140 26.42 8.40 -32.19
N TYR A 141 25.89 9.58 -31.86
CA TYR A 141 26.66 10.81 -31.70
C TYR A 141 27.42 10.92 -30.37
N ASP A 142 26.97 10.18 -29.36
CA ASP A 142 27.50 10.25 -27.99
C ASP A 142 28.77 9.40 -27.83
N LEU A 143 29.03 8.53 -28.80
CA LEU A 143 30.10 7.55 -28.76
C LEU A 143 31.38 8.11 -29.41
N GLU A 144 32.53 7.79 -28.80
CA GLU A 144 33.85 8.11 -29.39
C GLU A 144 34.15 7.25 -30.62
N LYS A 145 33.62 6.02 -30.65
CA LYS A 145 33.80 5.05 -31.73
C LYS A 145 32.47 4.80 -32.43
N LYS A 146 32.46 4.90 -33.76
CA LYS A 146 31.27 4.70 -34.62
C LYS A 146 30.69 3.28 -34.58
N ASP A 147 31.47 2.29 -34.15
CA ASP A 147 31.07 0.87 -34.13
C ASP A 147 30.87 0.31 -32.72
N THR A 148 30.54 1.17 -31.75
CA THR A 148 30.32 0.72 -30.37
C THR A 148 29.07 -0.16 -30.33
N LYS A 149 29.22 -1.40 -29.86
CA LYS A 149 28.14 -2.39 -29.82
C LYS A 149 27.13 -2.08 -28.72
N ASP A 150 25.90 -2.50 -28.97
CA ASP A 150 24.85 -2.56 -27.96
C ASP A 150 25.30 -3.38 -26.75
N ILE A 151 24.79 -3.00 -25.58
CA ILE A 151 24.97 -3.76 -24.36
C ILE A 151 23.72 -4.62 -24.18
N THR A 152 23.90 -5.94 -24.08
CA THR A 152 22.81 -6.89 -23.82
C THR A 152 22.97 -7.48 -22.42
N ILE A 153 21.87 -7.52 -21.67
CA ILE A 153 21.79 -8.10 -20.33
C ILE A 153 20.58 -9.04 -20.31
N LYS A 154 20.78 -10.28 -19.89
CA LYS A 154 19.68 -11.24 -19.72
C LYS A 154 18.87 -10.89 -18.48
N ILE A 155 17.55 -10.85 -18.62
CA ILE A 155 16.60 -10.56 -17.56
C ILE A 155 15.76 -11.81 -17.32
N ASP A 156 15.69 -12.20 -16.05
CA ASP A 156 14.83 -13.28 -15.56
C ASP A 156 13.76 -12.64 -14.66
N PRO A 157 12.55 -12.39 -15.19
CA PRO A 157 11.49 -11.70 -14.46
C PRO A 157 11.07 -12.41 -13.15
N SER A 158 11.22 -13.74 -13.08
CA SER A 158 10.83 -14.55 -11.92
C SER A 158 11.60 -14.20 -10.63
N LYS A 159 12.76 -13.55 -10.76
CA LYS A 159 13.59 -13.11 -9.63
C LYS A 159 13.03 -11.89 -8.91
N TYR A 160 12.14 -11.15 -9.55
CA TYR A 160 11.66 -9.87 -9.04
C TYR A 160 10.36 -10.04 -8.25
N PRO A 161 10.25 -9.41 -7.06
CA PRO A 161 9.09 -9.55 -6.22
C PRO A 161 7.85 -8.90 -6.84
N ASP A 162 6.70 -9.52 -6.60
CA ASP A 162 5.38 -8.94 -6.83
C ASP A 162 4.64 -8.89 -5.49
N GLU A 163 4.45 -7.68 -4.99
CA GLU A 163 3.86 -7.42 -3.67
C GLU A 163 2.53 -6.68 -3.76
N LYS A 164 1.93 -6.65 -4.96
CA LYS A 164 0.66 -5.98 -5.23
C LYS A 164 -0.46 -6.48 -4.29
N GLU A 165 -0.55 -7.79 -4.08
CA GLU A 165 -1.53 -8.37 -3.16
C GLU A 165 -1.25 -8.03 -1.68
N LYS A 166 0.03 -7.92 -1.31
CA LYS A 166 0.41 -7.61 0.07
C LYS A 166 -0.05 -6.20 0.48
N VAL A 167 0.02 -5.22 -0.44
CA VAL A 167 -0.43 -3.85 -0.12
C VAL A 167 -1.94 -3.76 0.06
N ALA A 168 -2.72 -4.59 -0.65
CA ALA A 168 -4.16 -4.72 -0.41
C ALA A 168 -4.46 -5.31 0.97
N GLU A 169 -3.67 -6.30 1.43
CA GLU A 169 -3.81 -6.85 2.78
C GLU A 169 -3.46 -5.82 3.87
N LEU A 170 -2.48 -4.94 3.65
CA LEU A 170 -2.21 -3.82 4.59
C LEU A 170 -3.38 -2.83 4.67
N ALA A 171 -4.01 -2.51 3.54
CA ALA A 171 -5.21 -1.67 3.54
C ALA A 171 -6.35 -2.33 4.33
N LYS A 172 -6.55 -3.63 4.14
CA LYS A 172 -7.54 -4.42 4.90
C LYS A 172 -7.22 -4.51 6.38
N GLU A 173 -5.96 -4.70 6.75
CA GLU A 173 -5.49 -4.68 8.14
C GLU A 173 -5.81 -3.34 8.80
N TYR A 174 -5.50 -2.23 8.12
CA TYR A 174 -5.80 -0.89 8.60
C TYR A 174 -7.30 -0.68 8.81
N ILE A 175 -8.12 -0.93 7.77
CA ILE A 175 -9.58 -0.74 7.82
C ILE A 175 -10.20 -1.57 8.94
N THR A 176 -9.75 -2.82 9.08
CA THR A 176 -10.23 -3.72 10.15
C THR A 176 -9.86 -3.19 11.53
N SER A 177 -8.61 -2.75 11.71
CA SER A 177 -8.09 -2.30 13.00
C SER A 177 -8.72 -0.98 13.46
N VAL A 178 -8.90 -0.03 12.54
CA VAL A 178 -9.37 1.33 12.85
C VAL A 178 -10.89 1.40 12.88
N PHE A 179 -11.58 0.83 11.89
CA PHE A 179 -13.02 1.02 11.70
C PHE A 179 -13.89 -0.14 12.22
N LEU A 180 -13.33 -1.34 12.35
CA LEU A 180 -14.05 -2.54 12.78
C LEU A 180 -13.54 -3.10 14.12
N ASN A 181 -12.78 -2.31 14.88
CA ASN A 181 -12.24 -2.68 16.19
C ASN A 181 -11.39 -3.97 16.18
N GLY A 182 -10.71 -4.25 15.07
CA GLY A 182 -9.90 -5.46 14.89
C GLY A 182 -10.72 -6.75 14.67
N GLU A 183 -12.05 -6.68 14.60
CA GLU A 183 -12.90 -7.84 14.30
C GLU A 183 -12.92 -8.09 12.78
N ALA A 184 -12.49 -9.29 12.36
CA ALA A 184 -12.53 -9.68 10.95
C ALA A 184 -13.97 -9.78 10.43
N THR A 185 -14.20 -9.33 9.19
CA THR A 185 -15.54 -9.34 8.58
C THR A 185 -16.06 -10.76 8.36
N GLY A 186 -17.31 -11.02 8.74
CA GLY A 186 -17.98 -12.31 8.52
C GLY A 186 -18.38 -12.61 7.07
N GLY A 187 -18.18 -11.66 6.15
CA GLY A 187 -18.43 -11.80 4.72
C GLY A 187 -17.24 -12.42 3.99
N THR A 188 -17.51 -13.36 3.08
CA THR A 188 -16.55 -14.03 2.20
C THR A 188 -15.67 -13.00 1.47
N SER A 189 -14.51 -12.69 2.04
CA SER A 189 -13.43 -12.01 1.36
C SER A 189 -12.64 -13.08 0.61
N ASN A 190 -12.57 -12.98 -0.71
CA ASN A 190 -11.69 -13.82 -1.52
C ASN A 190 -10.24 -13.33 -1.36
N VAL A 191 -9.64 -13.54 -0.18
CA VAL A 191 -8.19 -13.62 0.00
C VAL A 191 -7.91 -14.68 1.07
N SER A 192 -7.12 -15.69 0.69
CA SER A 192 -6.73 -16.81 1.54
C SER A 192 -5.98 -16.31 2.78
N ALA A 193 -6.59 -16.44 3.96
CA ALA A 193 -6.04 -15.96 5.22
C ALA A 193 -5.68 -17.13 6.15
N ASN A 194 -4.40 -17.24 6.50
CA ASN A 194 -3.97 -17.86 7.74
C ASN A 194 -3.91 -16.76 8.81
N SER A 195 -4.96 -16.63 9.60
CA SER A 195 -5.09 -15.62 10.66
C SER A 195 -4.75 -16.19 12.03
N THR A 196 -3.85 -15.51 12.76
CA THR A 196 -3.60 -15.73 14.18
C THR A 196 -4.60 -14.91 15.01
N LYS A 197 -5.09 -15.50 16.09
CA LYS A 197 -6.27 -15.17 16.91
C LYS A 197 -6.23 -13.78 17.59
N PRO A 198 -7.34 -13.01 17.64
CA PRO A 198 -7.41 -11.74 18.38
C PRO A 198 -7.68 -11.93 19.88
N GLU A 199 -6.97 -11.17 20.72
CA GLU A 199 -7.27 -10.97 22.15
C GLU A 199 -8.15 -9.73 22.35
N ILE A 200 -9.21 -9.88 23.14
CA ILE A 200 -10.14 -8.81 23.51
C ILE A 200 -9.51 -8.03 24.67
N ILE A 201 -9.12 -6.77 24.46
CA ILE A 201 -8.63 -5.88 25.53
C ILE A 201 -9.71 -4.88 25.91
N SER A 202 -10.07 -4.86 27.19
CA SER A 202 -10.90 -3.84 27.82
C SER A 202 -10.06 -2.57 28.04
N LEU A 203 -10.37 -1.49 27.32
CA LEU A 203 -9.71 -0.19 27.52
C LEU A 203 -10.31 0.54 28.73
N GLY A 204 -9.69 0.33 29.89
CA GLY A 204 -9.96 1.08 31.11
C GLY A 204 -8.84 2.06 31.44
N SER A 205 -9.19 3.35 31.50
CA SER A 205 -8.48 4.46 32.16
C SER A 205 -7.13 4.91 31.59
N SER A 206 -7.20 6.05 30.90
CA SER A 206 -6.11 7.01 30.78
C SER A 206 -5.57 7.38 32.17
N ASN A 207 -4.27 7.22 32.37
CA ASN A 207 -3.51 8.01 33.33
C ASN A 207 -2.21 8.46 32.65
N GLU A 208 -2.13 9.77 32.43
CA GLU A 208 -0.87 10.46 32.17
C GLU A 208 0.09 10.23 33.34
N LYS A 209 1.28 9.70 33.04
CA LYS A 209 2.60 10.07 33.58
C LYS A 209 3.61 8.98 33.26
N ASP A 210 4.52 9.25 32.32
CA ASP A 210 5.96 9.35 32.62
C ASP A 210 6.76 9.43 31.31
N LYS A 211 7.39 10.59 31.08
CA LYS A 211 8.55 10.73 30.21
C LYS A 211 9.76 10.20 30.98
N GLU A 212 10.58 9.34 30.36
CA GLU A 212 12.02 9.59 30.15
C GLU A 212 12.79 8.38 29.56
N ASN A 213 13.59 8.71 28.54
CA ASN A 213 14.94 8.22 28.20
C ASN A 213 15.23 6.72 27.96
N LYS A 214 15.51 6.37 26.69
CA LYS A 214 16.68 5.58 26.26
C LYS A 214 16.82 5.65 24.72
N LYS A 215 17.70 6.50 24.20
CA LYS A 215 19.14 6.31 23.89
C LYS A 215 19.37 5.53 22.58
N ASP A 216 19.93 6.25 21.62
CA ASP A 216 20.40 5.81 20.30
C ASP A 216 21.14 4.47 20.34
N LYS A 217 20.80 3.61 19.39
CA LYS A 217 21.62 2.47 19.01
C LYS A 217 21.59 2.33 17.50
N ASP A 218 22.73 2.62 16.89
CA ASP A 218 23.07 2.29 15.51
C ASP A 218 22.67 0.84 15.19
N ILE A 219 21.92 0.66 14.11
CA ILE A 219 21.65 -0.65 13.53
C ILE A 219 22.38 -0.71 12.19
N SER A 220 23.46 -1.47 12.21
CA SER A 220 24.18 -2.00 11.06
C SER A 220 23.24 -2.77 10.13
N GLU A 221 23.43 -2.54 8.83
CA GLU A 221 22.78 -3.23 7.71
C GLU A 221 22.98 -4.75 7.79
N GLU A 222 21.96 -5.45 8.26
CA GLU A 222 21.73 -6.86 7.96
C GLU A 222 20.32 -6.98 7.39
N GLN A 223 20.22 -7.50 6.16
CA GLN A 223 18.95 -7.81 5.51
C GLN A 223 18.15 -8.79 6.38
N SER A 224 17.13 -8.28 7.07
CA SER A 224 16.12 -9.08 7.76
C SER A 224 14.77 -8.93 7.06
N GLU A 225 14.08 -10.04 6.82
CA GLU A 225 12.71 -10.13 6.31
C GLU A 225 11.67 -9.45 7.22
N SER A 226 11.66 -8.11 7.32
CA SER A 226 10.67 -7.37 8.13
C SER A 226 10.27 -6.01 7.53
N GLY A 227 10.35 -5.87 6.20
CA GLY A 227 10.13 -4.62 5.48
C GLY A 227 8.76 -4.50 4.79
N PHE A 228 7.70 -5.11 5.30
CA PHE A 228 6.37 -4.93 4.72
C PHE A 228 5.31 -4.93 5.82
N ALA A 229 5.23 -3.81 6.56
CA ALA A 229 4.37 -3.69 7.73
C ALA A 229 3.64 -2.34 7.75
N LEU A 230 2.47 -2.32 8.41
CA LEU A 230 1.71 -1.10 8.66
C LEU A 230 2.38 -0.30 9.80
N ALA A 231 2.62 0.98 9.57
CA ALA A 231 3.34 1.87 10.49
C ALA A 231 2.43 2.92 11.16
N ASN A 232 1.13 2.93 10.84
CA ASN A 232 0.15 3.79 11.50
C ASN A 232 0.04 3.47 13.00
N ASP A 233 -0.29 4.49 13.80
CA ASP A 233 -0.71 4.30 15.19
C ASP A 233 -2.20 3.94 15.22
N VAL A 234 -2.49 2.69 14.86
CA VAL A 234 -3.86 2.19 14.67
C VAL A 234 -4.72 2.28 15.93
N GLU A 235 -4.10 2.23 17.12
CA GLU A 235 -4.83 2.40 18.38
C GLU A 235 -5.28 3.85 18.56
N LYS A 236 -4.38 4.81 18.33
CA LYS A 236 -4.72 6.23 18.37
C LYS A 236 -5.77 6.58 17.33
N GLU A 237 -5.60 6.13 16.09
CA GLU A 237 -6.53 6.44 14.99
C GLU A 237 -7.91 5.80 15.20
N ARG A 238 -7.98 4.58 15.77
CA ARG A 238 -9.25 3.96 16.19
C ARG A 238 -9.95 4.80 17.27
N ASN A 239 -9.20 5.32 18.23
CA ASN A 239 -9.75 6.16 19.30
C ASN A 239 -10.27 7.49 18.74
N GLU A 240 -9.55 8.10 17.80
CA GLU A 240 -9.97 9.33 17.10
C GLU A 240 -11.22 9.09 16.24
N PHE A 241 -11.29 7.97 15.51
CA PHE A 241 -12.48 7.54 14.79
C PHE A 241 -13.69 7.39 15.72
N THR A 242 -13.52 6.65 16.82
CA THR A 242 -14.59 6.39 17.79
C THR A 242 -15.09 7.69 18.41
N LYS A 243 -14.18 8.60 18.78
CA LYS A 243 -14.53 9.91 19.31
C LYS A 243 -15.31 10.74 18.29
N THR A 244 -14.85 10.77 17.04
CA THR A 244 -15.55 11.47 15.95
C THR A 244 -16.95 10.89 15.75
N PHE A 245 -17.11 9.57 15.78
CA PHE A 245 -18.41 8.94 15.68
C PHE A 245 -19.34 9.35 16.84
N ILE A 246 -18.86 9.29 18.08
CA ILE A 246 -19.62 9.76 19.26
C ILE A 246 -20.06 11.22 19.09
N ASP A 247 -19.14 12.11 18.70
CA ASP A 247 -19.40 13.54 18.53
C ASP A 247 -20.41 13.82 17.41
N LYS A 248 -20.37 13.07 16.32
CA LYS A 248 -21.29 13.21 15.18
C LYS A 248 -22.67 12.66 15.54
N PHE A 249 -22.74 11.44 16.05
CA PHE A 249 -24.00 10.81 16.44
C PHE A 249 -24.72 11.58 17.56
N GLY A 250 -23.97 12.13 18.52
CA GLY A 250 -24.55 12.97 19.58
C GLY A 250 -25.24 14.24 19.08
N ARG A 251 -24.88 14.76 17.89
CA ARG A 251 -25.51 15.94 17.28
C ARG A 251 -26.85 15.65 16.62
N GLU A 252 -27.18 14.38 16.42
CA GLU A 252 -28.50 13.97 15.90
C GLU A 252 -29.62 14.14 16.95
N PHE A 253 -29.27 14.34 18.21
CA PHE A 253 -30.21 14.52 19.32
C PHE A 253 -30.48 16.01 19.56
N MET A 254 -31.74 16.42 19.41
CA MET A 254 -32.15 17.83 19.50
C MET A 254 -32.86 18.16 20.81
N ASN A 255 -33.43 17.17 21.49
CA ASN A 255 -34.24 17.35 22.68
C ASN A 255 -33.61 16.70 23.91
N TYR A 256 -32.99 15.53 23.74
CA TYR A 256 -32.20 14.81 24.73
C TYR A 256 -30.72 15.12 24.56
N GLN A 257 -29.98 15.15 25.67
CA GLN A 257 -28.53 15.29 25.65
C GLN A 257 -27.93 13.99 26.19
N PRO A 258 -27.65 13.00 25.33
CA PRO A 258 -26.98 11.78 25.72
C PRO A 258 -25.65 12.06 26.42
N SER A 259 -25.34 11.27 27.43
CA SER A 259 -23.99 11.22 27.99
C SER A 259 -23.02 10.54 27.02
N GLU A 260 -21.73 10.84 27.15
CA GLU A 260 -20.67 10.18 26.37
C GLU A 260 -20.71 8.66 26.53
N ALA A 261 -21.05 8.16 27.72
CA ALA A 261 -21.14 6.73 27.99
C ALA A 261 -22.31 6.05 27.23
N GLU A 262 -23.45 6.72 27.11
CA GLU A 262 -24.59 6.21 26.33
C GLU A 262 -24.27 6.19 24.83
N LEU A 263 -23.67 7.27 24.32
CA LEU A 263 -23.23 7.34 22.92
C LEU A 263 -22.16 6.30 22.61
N ARG A 264 -21.18 6.12 23.50
CA ARG A 264 -20.15 5.09 23.36
C ARG A 264 -20.77 3.69 23.31
N THR A 265 -21.73 3.39 24.18
CA THR A 265 -22.43 2.10 24.19
C THR A 265 -23.09 1.82 22.83
N PHE A 266 -23.75 2.84 22.25
CA PHE A 266 -24.30 2.73 20.91
C PHE A 266 -23.23 2.49 19.85
N VAL A 267 -22.16 3.32 19.83
CA VAL A 267 -21.09 3.24 18.83
C VAL A 267 -20.40 1.87 18.87
N GLU A 268 -20.13 1.32 20.05
CA GLU A 268 -19.56 -0.02 20.21
C GLU A 268 -20.50 -1.12 19.69
N ALA A 269 -21.80 -1.01 19.95
CA ALA A 269 -22.80 -1.94 19.42
C ALA A 269 -22.89 -1.85 17.89
N TYR A 270 -22.84 -0.63 17.33
CA TYR A 270 -22.78 -0.40 15.89
C TYR A 270 -21.53 -1.02 15.27
N ILE A 271 -20.33 -0.72 15.78
CA ILE A 271 -19.06 -1.22 15.21
C ILE A 271 -19.07 -2.74 15.22
N LYS A 272 -19.54 -3.37 16.30
CA LYS A 272 -19.65 -4.82 16.43
C LYS A 272 -20.66 -5.43 15.44
N ALA A 273 -21.81 -4.80 15.23
CA ALA A 273 -22.77 -5.26 14.24
C ALA A 273 -22.22 -5.09 12.81
N ASN A 274 -21.57 -3.96 12.55
CA ASN A 274 -20.99 -3.63 11.26
C ASN A 274 -19.82 -4.56 10.93
N ALA A 275 -18.93 -4.87 11.88
CA ALA A 275 -17.85 -5.83 11.67
C ALA A 275 -18.37 -7.20 11.19
N LYS A 276 -19.50 -7.68 11.72
CA LYS A 276 -20.08 -8.95 11.27
C LYS A 276 -20.67 -8.91 9.86
N ARG A 277 -21.20 -7.75 9.44
CA ARG A 277 -22.09 -7.63 8.27
C ARG A 277 -21.46 -6.91 7.10
N ALA A 278 -20.48 -6.03 7.36
CA ALA A 278 -19.84 -5.22 6.34
C ALA A 278 -19.22 -6.09 5.27
N LYS A 279 -19.35 -5.65 4.02
CA LYS A 279 -18.66 -6.24 2.88
C LYS A 279 -17.76 -5.17 2.30
N ILE A 280 -16.49 -5.49 2.11
CA ILE A 280 -15.51 -4.51 1.66
C ILE A 280 -14.74 -5.12 0.50
N THR A 281 -14.78 -4.44 -0.63
CA THR A 281 -13.95 -4.79 -1.79
C THR A 281 -12.70 -3.91 -1.80
N TYR A 282 -11.56 -4.55 -2.00
CA TYR A 282 -10.24 -3.92 -2.11
C TYR A 282 -9.70 -4.17 -3.52
N THR A 283 -9.43 -3.11 -4.28
CA THR A 283 -8.87 -3.23 -5.62
C THR A 283 -7.62 -2.37 -5.71
N VAL A 284 -6.46 -2.97 -6.03
CA VAL A 284 -5.24 -2.20 -6.24
C VAL A 284 -5.38 -1.38 -7.51
N LYS A 285 -5.34 -0.05 -7.38
CA LYS A 285 -5.35 0.90 -8.49
C LYS A 285 -3.93 1.16 -8.99
N GLU A 286 -3.02 1.38 -8.07
CA GLU A 286 -1.65 1.82 -8.34
C GLU A 286 -0.72 1.18 -7.30
N PHE A 287 0.45 0.70 -7.73
CA PHE A 287 1.46 0.12 -6.86
C PHE A 287 2.86 0.41 -7.37
N PHE A 288 3.67 1.05 -6.52
CA PHE A 288 5.05 1.43 -6.77
C PHE A 288 5.91 1.12 -5.53
N PRO A 289 7.26 1.16 -5.63
CA PRO A 289 8.15 0.92 -4.50
C PRO A 289 7.84 1.74 -3.24
N ASP A 290 7.40 2.99 -3.41
CA ASP A 290 7.25 3.98 -2.34
C ASP A 290 5.80 4.48 -2.14
N SER A 291 4.86 4.04 -2.97
CA SER A 291 3.46 4.47 -2.94
C SER A 291 2.51 3.38 -3.45
N ALA A 292 1.27 3.45 -3.00
CA ALA A 292 0.18 2.64 -3.53
C ALA A 292 -1.15 3.36 -3.37
N VAL A 293 -2.10 3.02 -4.24
CA VAL A 293 -3.49 3.48 -4.15
C VAL A 293 -4.40 2.27 -4.25
N ILE A 294 -5.28 2.11 -3.27
CA ILE A 294 -6.26 1.04 -3.21
C ILE A 294 -7.65 1.65 -3.29
N TYR A 295 -8.48 1.17 -4.21
CA TYR A 295 -9.91 1.45 -4.16
C TYR A 295 -10.56 0.62 -3.06
N ILE A 296 -11.29 1.29 -2.18
CA ILE A 296 -12.07 0.73 -1.08
C ILE A 296 -13.54 0.96 -1.39
N ARG A 297 -14.29 -0.12 -1.52
CA ARG A 297 -15.74 -0.08 -1.69
C ARG A 297 -16.41 -0.74 -0.49
N PRO A 298 -16.79 0.04 0.54
CA PRO A 298 -17.48 -0.48 1.70
C PRO A 298 -19.01 -0.55 1.46
N GLU A 299 -19.60 -1.67 1.85
CA GLU A 299 -21.03 -1.84 2.11
C GLU A 299 -21.20 -1.97 3.65
N THR A 300 -21.67 -0.91 4.30
CA THR A 300 -21.80 -0.81 5.77
C THR A 300 -23.24 -0.61 6.19
N ILE A 301 -23.54 -0.75 7.47
CA ILE A 301 -24.88 -0.50 8.00
C ILE A 301 -25.24 0.98 7.84
N GLY A 302 -26.19 1.32 6.97
CA GLY A 302 -26.63 2.71 6.80
C GLY A 302 -27.60 3.12 7.90
N LEU A 303 -27.22 4.08 8.75
CA LEU A 303 -28.08 4.55 9.85
C LEU A 303 -29.33 5.26 9.34
N GLU A 304 -29.30 5.79 8.12
CA GLU A 304 -30.45 6.35 7.43
C GLU A 304 -31.56 5.32 7.13
N ASN A 305 -31.22 4.02 7.13
CA ASN A 305 -32.17 2.93 6.91
C ASN A 305 -32.76 2.33 8.19
N VAL A 306 -32.38 2.88 9.36
CA VAL A 306 -33.00 2.51 10.63
C VAL A 306 -34.45 3.00 10.64
N LYS A 307 -35.38 2.13 11.08
CA LYS A 307 -36.82 2.44 11.09
C LYS A 307 -37.20 3.27 12.30
N THR A 308 -36.65 4.48 12.40
CA THR A 308 -36.88 5.41 13.52
C THR A 308 -38.37 5.76 13.67
N TYR A 309 -39.11 5.91 12.57
CA TYR A 309 -40.55 6.18 12.60
C TYR A 309 -41.34 5.09 13.33
N ASP A 310 -41.02 3.81 13.10
CA ASP A 310 -41.70 2.69 13.75
C ASP A 310 -41.41 2.69 15.26
N LEU A 311 -40.16 2.98 15.64
CA LEU A 311 -39.75 3.10 17.05
C LEU A 311 -40.46 4.26 17.76
N VAL A 312 -40.51 5.44 17.14
CA VAL A 312 -41.21 6.61 17.71
C VAL A 312 -42.71 6.35 17.81
N SER A 313 -43.31 5.73 16.80
CA SER A 313 -44.74 5.37 16.81
C SER A 313 -45.05 4.39 17.94
N LYS A 314 -44.20 3.39 18.14
CA LYS A 314 -44.31 2.45 19.26
C LYS A 314 -44.18 3.15 20.61
N PHE A 315 -43.18 4.01 20.78
CA PHE A 315 -43.02 4.81 21.99
C PHE A 315 -44.25 5.66 22.29
N ALA A 316 -44.79 6.37 21.29
CA ALA A 316 -45.97 7.20 21.46
C ALA A 316 -47.22 6.39 21.89
N GLN A 317 -47.37 5.16 21.38
CA GLN A 317 -48.46 4.26 21.76
C GLN A 317 -48.30 3.73 23.18
N ASP A 318 -47.10 3.24 23.52
CA ASP A 318 -46.82 2.61 24.81
C ASP A 318 -46.85 3.62 25.97
N HIS A 319 -46.52 4.90 25.70
CA HIS A 319 -46.37 5.94 26.72
C HIS A 319 -47.35 7.12 26.59
N ALA A 320 -48.47 6.94 25.89
CA ALA A 320 -49.40 8.03 25.53
C ALA A 320 -49.93 8.88 26.71
N ASN A 321 -49.98 8.31 27.92
CA ASN A 321 -50.53 8.96 29.12
C ASN A 321 -49.46 9.29 30.18
N GLU A 322 -48.17 9.12 29.87
CA GLU A 322 -47.09 9.24 30.87
C GLU A 322 -46.52 10.65 30.99
N TYR A 323 -46.73 11.51 29.99
CA TYR A 323 -46.12 12.84 29.92
C TYR A 323 -47.16 13.96 29.95
N ASN A 324 -46.93 14.91 30.86
CA ASN A 324 -47.82 16.07 31.04
C ASN A 324 -47.50 17.24 30.09
N ASN A 325 -46.37 17.17 29.37
CA ASN A 325 -46.01 18.17 28.36
C ASN A 325 -45.22 17.53 27.21
N TYR A 326 -45.25 18.21 26.07
CA TYR A 326 -44.67 17.73 24.82
C TYR A 326 -43.13 17.67 24.85
N SER A 327 -42.46 18.56 25.58
CA SER A 327 -40.99 18.61 25.63
C SER A 327 -40.41 17.39 26.36
N ASP A 328 -41.03 16.98 27.47
CA ASP A 328 -40.60 15.79 28.21
C ASP A 328 -40.85 14.51 27.40
N ALA A 329 -41.94 14.47 26.64
CA ALA A 329 -42.22 13.36 25.71
C ALA A 329 -41.16 13.25 24.61
N LEU A 330 -40.73 14.37 24.01
CA LEU A 330 -39.67 14.38 22.99
C LEU A 330 -38.32 13.93 23.55
N LYS A 331 -37.94 14.39 24.75
CA LYS A 331 -36.73 13.94 25.45
C LYS A 331 -36.72 12.43 25.68
N ALA A 332 -37.84 11.90 26.17
CA ALA A 332 -37.98 10.48 26.42
C ALA A 332 -38.01 9.65 25.12
N ALA A 333 -38.63 10.16 24.05
CA ALA A 333 -38.63 9.51 22.75
C ALA A 333 -37.22 9.41 22.14
N GLU A 334 -36.43 10.48 22.21
CA GLU A 334 -35.04 10.48 21.74
C GLU A 334 -34.17 9.52 22.57
N LYS A 335 -34.33 9.52 23.89
CA LYS A 335 -33.66 8.52 24.76
C LYS A 335 -34.06 7.09 24.39
N TYR A 336 -35.35 6.85 24.15
CA TYR A 336 -35.85 5.54 23.71
C TYR A 336 -35.23 5.12 22.38
N LEU A 337 -35.08 6.03 21.40
CA LEU A 337 -34.39 5.74 20.15
C LEU A 337 -32.96 5.27 20.40
N LEU A 338 -32.17 6.01 21.19
CA LEU A 338 -30.80 5.63 21.52
C LEU A 338 -30.69 4.20 22.07
N GLU A 339 -31.64 3.82 22.94
CA GLU A 339 -31.68 2.49 23.56
C GLU A 339 -32.16 1.38 22.60
N GLN A 340 -33.04 1.70 21.63
CA GLN A 340 -33.66 0.69 20.77
C GLN A 340 -33.03 0.53 19.39
N ILE A 341 -32.34 1.54 18.84
CA ILE A 341 -31.69 1.40 17.53
C ILE A 341 -30.74 0.20 17.48
N PRO A 342 -29.93 -0.11 18.52
CA PRO A 342 -29.05 -1.28 18.51
C PRO A 342 -29.75 -2.60 18.17
N SER A 343 -31.02 -2.78 18.54
CA SER A 343 -31.75 -4.03 18.24
C SER A 343 -32.13 -4.18 16.77
N GLN A 344 -32.06 -3.11 15.96
CA GLN A 344 -32.36 -3.15 14.53
C GLN A 344 -31.11 -3.37 13.66
N LEU A 345 -29.91 -3.14 14.20
CA LEU A 345 -28.66 -3.12 13.44
C LEU A 345 -28.41 -4.40 12.66
N ASP A 346 -28.75 -5.59 13.19
CA ASP A 346 -28.52 -6.86 12.49
C ASP A 346 -29.39 -7.04 11.24
N SER A 347 -30.49 -6.29 11.14
CA SER A 347 -31.45 -6.36 10.03
C SER A 347 -31.45 -5.11 9.14
N THR A 348 -30.76 -4.05 9.57
CA THR A 348 -30.70 -2.78 8.84
C THR A 348 -29.96 -2.99 7.52
N PRO A 349 -30.50 -2.55 6.36
CA PRO A 349 -29.83 -2.71 5.07
C PRO A 349 -28.40 -2.18 5.07
N LEU A 350 -27.53 -2.86 4.31
CA LEU A 350 -26.21 -2.32 4.00
C LEU A 350 -26.32 -1.31 2.86
N VAL A 351 -25.51 -0.27 2.93
CA VAL A 351 -25.39 0.74 1.89
C VAL A 351 -23.95 0.90 1.49
N THR A 352 -23.77 1.20 0.21
CA THR A 352 -22.58 1.88 -0.27
C THR A 352 -22.97 3.35 -0.33
N ASN A 353 -22.23 4.24 0.32
CA ASN A 353 -22.42 5.69 0.17
C ASN A 353 -22.45 6.06 -1.33
N ASP A 354 -23.13 7.15 -1.70
CA ASP A 354 -23.17 7.59 -3.10
C ASP A 354 -21.75 7.93 -3.60
N MET A 355 -21.14 7.00 -4.35
CA MET A 355 -19.78 7.17 -4.85
C MET A 355 -19.84 7.78 -6.24
N SER A 356 -19.23 8.95 -6.38
CA SER A 356 -19.03 9.58 -7.69
C SER A 356 -18.16 8.71 -8.62
N ASP A 357 -17.26 7.90 -8.05
CA ASP A 357 -16.47 6.89 -8.75
C ASP A 357 -17.06 5.48 -8.50
N ARG A 358 -17.32 4.73 -9.56
CA ARG A 358 -17.85 3.36 -9.47
C ARG A 358 -16.87 2.39 -8.82
N ASN A 359 -15.57 2.70 -8.83
CA ASN A 359 -14.51 1.85 -8.32
C ASN A 359 -14.41 1.87 -6.80
N GLY A 360 -14.81 2.95 -6.13
CA GLY A 360 -14.67 3.11 -4.69
C GLY A 360 -13.97 4.40 -4.28
N PHE A 361 -13.73 4.55 -2.97
CA PHE A 361 -12.87 5.60 -2.42
C PHE A 361 -11.40 5.19 -2.53
N ARG A 362 -10.50 6.15 -2.75
CA ARG A 362 -9.06 5.91 -2.82
C ARG A 362 -8.45 6.00 -1.43
N LEU A 363 -7.87 4.90 -0.99
CA LEU A 363 -6.96 4.86 0.15
C LEU A 363 -5.53 4.92 -0.36
N LYS A 364 -4.81 5.99 -0.01
CA LYS A 364 -3.40 6.17 -0.37
C LYS A 364 -2.51 5.58 0.72
N LEU A 365 -1.47 4.88 0.31
CA LEU A 365 -0.41 4.38 1.19
C LEU A 365 0.94 4.89 0.71
N THR A 366 1.84 5.13 1.65
CA THR A 366 3.21 5.55 1.37
C THR A 366 4.18 4.63 2.09
N ASN A 367 5.27 4.24 1.43
CA ASN A 367 6.26 3.35 1.97
C ASN A 367 7.57 4.09 2.25
N LYS A 368 8.10 3.88 3.46
CA LYS A 368 9.44 4.33 3.84
C LYS A 368 10.22 3.13 4.36
N LYS A 369 11.12 2.60 3.53
CA LYS A 369 11.98 1.45 3.88
C LYS A 369 11.19 0.23 4.39
N GLY A 370 10.07 -0.06 3.75
CA GLY A 370 9.21 -1.20 4.08
C GLY A 370 8.14 -0.94 5.14
N GLN A 371 8.09 0.29 5.67
CA GLN A 371 7.08 0.75 6.60
C GLN A 371 6.01 1.51 5.81
N TRP A 372 4.86 0.87 5.62
CA TRP A 372 3.73 1.41 4.88
C TRP A 372 2.81 2.19 5.81
N THR A 373 2.41 3.38 5.41
CA THR A 373 1.53 4.26 6.18
C THR A 373 0.36 4.69 5.31
N VAL A 374 -0.86 4.46 5.80
CA VAL A 374 -2.09 5.02 5.22
C VAL A 374 -2.10 6.54 5.43
N ASP A 375 -2.36 7.28 4.36
CA ASP A 375 -2.51 8.74 4.42
C ASP A 375 -3.91 9.11 4.93
N THR A 376 -3.98 9.46 6.21
CA THR A 376 -5.22 9.86 6.89
C THR A 376 -5.57 11.34 6.70
N SER A 377 -4.73 12.09 5.96
CA SER A 377 -4.93 13.52 5.69
C SER A 377 -5.65 13.80 4.36
N ASP A 378 -5.87 12.76 3.54
CA ASP A 378 -6.56 12.85 2.25
C ASP A 378 -8.08 13.02 2.42
N TYR A 379 -8.72 13.82 1.58
CA TYR A 379 -10.16 14.06 1.68
C TYR A 379 -11.00 12.78 1.45
N GLU A 380 -10.51 11.82 0.66
CA GLU A 380 -11.23 10.56 0.45
C GLU A 380 -11.14 9.64 1.68
N TYR A 381 -10.14 9.83 2.55
CA TYR A 381 -10.07 9.14 3.84
C TYR A 381 -11.28 9.49 4.72
N ASP A 382 -11.68 10.76 4.75
CA ASP A 382 -12.85 11.21 5.51
C ASP A 382 -14.14 10.56 4.99
N SER A 383 -14.29 10.41 3.68
CA SER A 383 -15.43 9.71 3.06
C SER A 383 -15.47 8.22 3.38
N ILE A 384 -14.31 7.55 3.42
CA ILE A 384 -14.21 6.16 3.90
C ILE A 384 -14.68 6.11 5.36
N SER A 385 -14.14 6.99 6.19
CA SER A 385 -14.44 7.09 7.61
C SER A 385 -15.95 7.33 7.85
N GLU A 386 -16.60 8.17 7.05
CA GLU A 386 -18.04 8.43 7.07
C GLU A 386 -18.87 7.18 6.76
N ALA A 387 -18.48 6.41 5.74
CA ALA A 387 -19.16 5.15 5.42
C ALA A 387 -19.12 4.19 6.61
N PHE A 388 -18.00 4.13 7.34
CA PHE A 388 -17.88 3.31 8.56
C PHE A 388 -18.59 3.89 9.79
N ARG A 389 -19.01 5.16 9.77
CA ARG A 389 -19.93 5.75 10.76
C ARG A 389 -21.41 5.61 10.41
N GLY A 390 -21.72 4.86 9.35
CA GLY A 390 -23.10 4.65 8.90
C GLY A 390 -23.71 5.88 8.23
N GLY A 391 -22.88 6.68 7.54
CA GLY A 391 -23.33 7.84 6.77
C GLY A 391 -23.39 9.15 7.55
N LEU A 392 -22.84 9.20 8.78
CA LEU A 392 -22.81 10.42 9.58
C LEU A 392 -21.64 11.33 9.17
N TYR A 393 -22.00 12.46 8.57
CA TYR A 393 -21.08 13.48 8.04
C TYR A 393 -20.42 14.34 9.11
#